data_AF-A0A0G3GBK3-F1
#
_entry.id   AF-A0A0G3GBK3-F1
#
_cell.length_a   1.000
_cell.length_b   1.000
_cell.length_c   1.000
_cell.angle_alpha   90.00
_cell.angle_beta   90.00
_cell.angle_gamma   90.00
#
_symmetry.space_group_name_H-M   'P 1'
#
loop_
_entity.id
_entity.type
_entity.pdbx_description
1 polymer ?
#
loop_
_entity_poly.entity_id
_entity_poly.type
_entity_poly.pdbx_seq_one_letter_code
_entity_poly.pdbx_strand_id
1 'polypeptide(L)' 'MMGLWEWITDMGNSKMVALLLFMGTFIGVVIFLFANRQRARKFETYRYIPLDDDDSHREPVARRDKTKSDEQ' A
#
# COMPACT_ATOMS: atom_id res chain seq x y z
N MET A 1 1.77 34.99 -32.27
CA MET A 1 1.57 33.81 -31.40
C MET A 1 2.62 33.89 -30.32
N MET A 2 2.25 34.17 -29.06
CA MET A 2 3.21 34.13 -27.95
C MET A 2 3.65 32.68 -27.71
N GLY A 3 4.93 32.45 -27.47
CA GLY A 3 5.45 31.11 -27.20
C GLY A 3 5.00 30.60 -25.83
N LEU A 4 4.91 29.29 -25.66
CA LEU A 4 4.47 28.68 -24.39
C LEU A 4 5.36 29.07 -23.20
N TRP A 5 6.68 29.18 -23.43
CA TRP A 5 7.65 29.66 -22.44
C TRP A 5 7.44 31.12 -22.04
N GLU A 6 7.10 31.97 -23.00
CA GLU A 6 6.85 33.40 -22.78
C GLU A 6 5.52 33.61 -22.04
N TRP A 7 4.50 32.81 -22.36
CA TRP A 7 3.21 32.84 -21.67
C TRP A 7 3.28 32.41 -20.19
N ILE A 8 4.10 31.40 -19.86
CA ILE A 8 4.29 30.92 -18.47
C ILE A 8 5.05 31.94 -17.62
N THR A 9 6.03 32.63 -18.22
CA THR A 9 6.87 33.61 -17.51
C THR A 9 6.23 34.99 -17.43
N ASP A 10 5.18 35.24 -18.22
CA ASP A 10 4.36 36.43 -18.11
C ASP A 10 3.64 36.49 -16.74
N MET A 11 3.97 37.52 -15.96
CA MET A 11 3.37 37.78 -14.66
C MET A 11 1.85 37.98 -14.73
N GLY A 12 1.31 38.40 -15.89
CA GLY A 12 -0.13 38.51 -16.12
C GLY A 12 -0.86 37.16 -16.01
N ASN A 13 -0.19 36.06 -16.39
CA ASN A 13 -0.74 34.71 -16.35
C ASN A 13 -0.38 33.93 -15.09
N SER A 14 0.35 34.55 -14.16
CA SER A 14 0.81 33.93 -12.90
C SER A 14 -0.30 33.24 -12.11
N LYS A 15 -1.50 33.83 -12.07
CA LYS A 15 -2.69 33.26 -11.40
C LYS A 15 -3.11 31.92 -12.03
N MET A 16 -3.11 31.86 -13.36
CA MET A 16 -3.47 30.64 -14.09
C MET A 16 -2.40 29.58 -13.95
N VAL A 17 -1.11 29.97 -14.04
CA VAL A 17 0.01 29.05 -13.84
C VAL A 17 -0.01 28.47 -12.42
N ALA A 18 -0.21 29.30 -11.40
CA ALA A 18 -0.33 28.86 -10.01
C ALA A 18 -1.50 27.89 -9.82
N LEU A 19 -2.65 28.16 -10.44
CA LEU A 19 -3.81 27.26 -10.40
C LEU A 19 -3.50 25.89 -11.00
N LEU A 20 -2.89 25.86 -12.19
CA LEU A 20 -2.54 24.62 -12.88
C LEU A 20 -1.50 23.82 -12.09
N LEU A 21 -0.48 24.48 -11.53
CA LEU A 21 0.50 23.82 -10.69
C LEU A 21 -0.11 23.28 -9.41
N PHE A 22 -0.92 24.08 -8.71
CA PHE A 22 -1.54 23.66 -7.45
C PHE A 22 -2.51 22.50 -7.67
N MET A 23 -3.43 22.64 -8.62
CA MET A 23 -4.43 21.62 -8.92
C MET A 23 -3.78 20.36 -9.51
N GLY A 24 -2.84 20.52 -10.44
CA GLY A 24 -2.12 19.41 -11.04
C GLY A 24 -1.30 18.63 -10.01
N THR A 25 -0.62 19.33 -9.10
CA THR A 25 0.12 18.70 -8.00
C THR A 25 -0.83 17.97 -7.05
N PHE A 26 -1.94 18.59 -6.67
CA PHE A 26 -2.95 17.98 -5.80
C PHE A 26 -3.50 16.68 -6.39
N ILE A 27 -3.95 16.71 -7.66
CA ILE A 27 -4.43 15.53 -8.37
C ILE A 27 -3.32 14.48 -8.47
N GLY A 28 -2.08 14.89 -8.77
CA GLY A 28 -0.92 14.01 -8.82
C GLY A 28 -0.67 13.27 -7.51
N VAL A 29 -0.76 13.97 -6.37
CA VAL A 29 -0.62 13.35 -5.03
C VAL A 29 -1.76 12.39 -4.74
N VAL A 30 -3.01 12.75 -5.06
CA VAL A 30 -4.16 11.85 -4.89
C VAL A 30 -3.96 10.59 -5.72
N ILE A 31 -3.61 10.71 -7.00
CA ILE A 31 -3.31 9.55 -7.86
C ILE A 31 -2.16 8.75 -7.26
N PHE A 32 -1.06 9.37 -6.84
CA PHE A 32 0.08 8.67 -6.23
C PHE A 32 -0.33 7.85 -4.99
N LEU A 33 -1.16 8.42 -4.12
CA LEU A 33 -1.62 7.74 -2.91
C LEU A 33 -2.58 6.58 -3.21
N PHE A 34 -3.51 6.76 -4.14
CA PHE A 34 -4.62 5.82 -4.34
C PHE A 34 -4.44 4.86 -5.53
N ALA A 35 -3.52 5.14 -6.46
CA ALA A 35 -3.27 4.26 -7.61
C ALA A 35 -2.67 2.91 -7.20
N ASN A 36 -1.92 2.85 -6.10
CA ASN A 36 -1.29 1.61 -5.67
C ASN A 36 -2.20 0.73 -4.79
N ARG A 37 -3.15 0.04 -5.44
CA ARG A 37 -3.99 -1.00 -4.80
C ARG A 37 -3.21 -2.20 -4.23
N GLN A 38 -1.94 -2.41 -4.60
CA GLN A 38 -1.18 -3.54 -4.05
C GLN A 38 -0.92 -3.40 -2.54
N ARG A 39 -0.84 -2.18 -2.00
CA ARG A 39 -0.72 -1.95 -0.55
C ARG A 39 -1.98 -2.41 0.21
N ALA A 40 -3.16 -2.25 -0.39
CA ALA A 40 -4.42 -2.68 0.22
C ALA A 40 -4.51 -4.21 0.38
N ARG A 41 -3.99 -4.98 -0.58
CA ARG A 41 -4.03 -6.45 -0.53
C ARG A 41 -3.26 -7.06 0.63
N LYS A 42 -2.19 -6.41 1.09
CA LYS A 42 -1.42 -6.86 2.26
C LYS A 42 -2.25 -6.78 3.56
N PHE A 43 -3.18 -5.82 3.65
CA PHE A 43 -4.07 -5.71 4.81
C PHE A 43 -5.19 -6.76 4.81
N GLU A 44 -5.59 -7.27 3.65
CA GLU A 44 -6.58 -8.34 3.58
C GLU A 44 -6.03 -9.69 4.06
N THR A 45 -4.72 -9.94 3.91
CA THR A 45 -4.06 -11.16 4.40
C THR A 45 -4.15 -11.32 5.92
N TYR A 46 -4.28 -10.22 6.67
CA TYR A 46 -4.42 -10.23 8.14
C TYR A 46 -5.87 -10.15 8.62
N ARG A 47 -6.86 -10.24 7.72
CA ARG A 47 -8.30 -10.12 8.09
C ARG A 47 -8.79 -11.28 8.96
N TYR A 48 -8.13 -12.43 8.89
CA TYR A 48 -8.47 -13.64 9.63
C TYR A 48 -7.33 -14.04 10.55
N ILE A 49 -6.92 -13.13 11.45
CA ILE A 49 -6.08 -13.52 12.58
C ILE A 49 -6.99 -14.28 13.56
N PRO A 50 -6.75 -15.57 13.81
CA PRO A 50 -7.46 -16.28 14.86
C PRO A 50 -7.16 -15.57 16.18
N LEU A 51 -8.20 -15.22 16.93
CA LEU A 51 -8.05 -14.69 18.28
C LEU A 51 -7.64 -15.87 19.17
N ASP A 52 -6.65 -15.69 20.05
CA ASP A 52 -6.20 -16.73 21.01
C ASP A 52 -7.35 -17.23 21.91
N ASP A 53 -8.45 -16.49 21.99
CA ASP A 53 -9.67 -16.88 22.71
C ASP A 53 -10.45 -18.03 22.05
N ASP A 54 -10.20 -18.33 20.76
CA ASP A 54 -10.84 -19.45 20.03
C ASP A 54 -10.05 -20.78 20.14
N ASP A 55 -8.84 -20.78 20.74
CA ASP A 55 -7.98 -21.96 20.87
C ASP A 55 -8.17 -22.73 22.20
N SER A 56 -9.34 -22.62 22.85
CA SER A 56 -9.62 -23.36 24.09
C SER A 56 -9.79 -24.89 23.94
N HIS A 57 -9.58 -25.48 22.75
CA HIS A 57 -9.74 -26.94 22.54
C HIS A 57 -8.83 -27.59 21.50
N ARG A 58 -7.55 -27.19 21.39
CA ARG A 58 -6.56 -27.99 20.64
C ARG A 58 -5.70 -28.83 21.57
N GLU A 59 -6.23 -30.00 21.91
CA GLU A 59 -5.44 -31.12 22.44
C GLU A 59 -4.25 -31.40 21.49
N PRO A 60 -3.01 -31.49 22.00
CA PRO A 60 -1.85 -31.78 21.17
C PRO A 60 -1.92 -33.24 20.70
N VAL A 61 -2.28 -33.43 19.42
CA VAL A 61 -2.21 -34.75 18.77
C VAL A 61 -0.75 -35.20 18.75
N ALA A 62 -0.44 -36.18 19.60
CA ALA A 62 0.86 -36.80 19.73
C ALA A 62 1.35 -37.37 18.39
N ARG A 63 2.41 -36.76 17.82
CA ARG A 63 3.20 -37.37 16.75
C ARG A 63 4.63 -37.60 17.24
N ARG A 64 4.82 -38.64 18.04
CA ARG A 64 6.15 -39.20 18.32
C ARG A 64 6.42 -40.30 17.30
N ASP A 65 6.83 -39.88 16.11
CA ASP A 65 7.36 -40.80 15.10
C ASP A 65 8.80 -41.19 15.46
N LYS A 66 9.15 -42.43 15.15
CA LYS A 66 10.18 -43.25 15.78
C LYS A 66 11.59 -42.75 15.42
N THR A 67 12.32 -42.24 16.41
CA THR A 67 13.78 -42.11 16.31
C THR A 67 14.41 -43.49 16.45
N LYS A 68 15.08 -43.93 15.38
CA LYS A 68 16.23 -44.84 15.37
C LYS A 68 16.78 -45.12 16.77
N SER A 69 16.49 -46.28 17.32
CA SER A 69 17.23 -46.87 18.43
C SER A 69 17.18 -48.37 18.26
N ASP A 70 17.80 -48.86 17.18
CA ASP A 70 18.28 -50.24 17.03
C ASP A 70 19.48 -50.17 16.09
N GLU A 71 20.56 -49.55 16.56
CA GLU A 71 21.92 -49.91 16.14
C GLU A 71 22.62 -50.45 17.39
N GLN A 72 23.29 -51.60 17.21
CA GLN A 72 24.31 -52.27 18.04
C GLN A 72 23.86 -53.48 18.85
#